data_AF-A0A8H6BZ35-F1
#
_entry.id   AF-A0A8H6BZ35-F1
#
_cell.length_a   1.000
_cell.length_b   1.000
_cell.length_c   1.000
_cell.angle_alpha   90.00
_cell.angle_beta   90.00
_cell.angle_gamma   90.00
#
_symmetry.space_group_name_H-M   'P 1'
#
loop_
_entity.id
_entity.type
_entity.pdbx_description
1 polymer ?
#
loop_
_entity_poly.entity_id
_entity_poly.type
_entity_poly.pdbx_seq_one_letter_code
_entity_poly.pdbx_strand_id
1 'polypeptide(L)'
;MILHCAFYIVKSGDDCDSIATSHGISVADLVDFNNNGHSYNWEGCDKLAIGQGLCLSEGTPLKPECGPYAPGDWKIPPECPNKACCSKWGYCGLTSDFCEKSTGCFSNCGYGNIPSRKPSNFKRVAYWLDNDNGLYYPIEKIASYDLVHYSFATINEDMTISVGSNFRKFLDVNAKKIIAFGGWDFSTSSSTYNLFRTAISSGREQFATNLVEFMDDYDLDGFHFDWEYPGQIDIPGIPAGSNDDGENYNELFKLLAKKAPKKLKSIALPASYWYLKDIH
;
A
#
# COMPACT_ATOMS: atom_id res chain seq x y z
N MET A 1 11.51 -15.51 -6.88
CA MET A 1 12.17 -14.97 -5.68
C MET A 1 13.30 -14.10 -6.18
N ILE A 2 13.22 -12.79 -6.00
CA ILE A 2 14.31 -11.88 -6.39
C ILE A 2 15.41 -12.04 -5.34
N LEU A 3 16.61 -12.46 -5.73
CA LEU A 3 17.75 -12.53 -4.84
C LEU A 3 18.40 -11.14 -4.78
N HIS A 4 18.42 -10.51 -3.61
CA HIS A 4 19.08 -9.23 -3.41
C HIS A 4 20.58 -9.43 -3.17
N CYS A 5 21.41 -8.63 -3.82
CA CYS A 5 22.86 -8.67 -3.59
C CYS A 5 23.26 -7.91 -2.31
N ALA A 6 24.45 -8.20 -1.79
CA ALA A 6 25.13 -7.32 -0.84
C ALA A 6 25.43 -5.98 -1.52
N PHE A 7 24.91 -4.87 -1.00
CA PHE A 7 24.91 -3.58 -1.69
C PHE A 7 25.96 -2.61 -1.13
N TYR A 8 26.63 -1.87 -2.02
CA TYR A 8 27.63 -0.86 -1.68
C TYR A 8 27.36 0.44 -2.42
N ILE A 9 27.65 1.58 -1.79
CA ILE A 9 27.55 2.88 -2.44
C ILE A 9 28.94 3.51 -2.53
N VAL A 10 29.34 3.84 -3.75
CA VAL A 10 30.63 4.44 -4.10
C VAL A 10 30.80 5.77 -3.37
N LYS A 11 31.92 5.93 -2.67
CA LYS A 11 32.31 7.14 -1.92
C LYS A 11 33.40 7.90 -2.66
N SER A 12 33.65 9.13 -2.22
CA SER A 12 34.76 9.92 -2.73
C SER A 12 36.09 9.23 -2.45
N GLY A 13 36.89 9.01 -3.49
CA GLY A 13 38.19 8.34 -3.41
C GLY A 13 38.13 6.82 -3.57
N ASP A 14 36.95 6.24 -3.76
CA ASP A 14 36.83 4.81 -4.07
C ASP A 14 37.24 4.52 -5.52
N ASP A 15 37.82 3.33 -5.71
CA ASP A 15 38.00 2.64 -6.99
C ASP A 15 37.59 1.17 -6.85
N CYS A 16 37.52 0.42 -7.95
CA CYS A 16 37.11 -0.99 -7.89
C CYS A 16 38.03 -1.84 -7.01
N ASP A 17 39.34 -1.60 -7.05
CA ASP A 17 40.32 -2.36 -6.29
C ASP A 17 40.15 -2.17 -4.78
N SER A 18 39.99 -0.92 -4.33
CA SER A 18 39.76 -0.58 -2.93
C SER A 18 38.42 -1.11 -2.40
N ILE A 19 37.36 -1.03 -3.21
CA ILE A 19 36.05 -1.61 -2.86
C ILE A 19 36.16 -3.13 -2.78
N ALA A 20 36.68 -3.79 -3.81
CA ALA A 20 36.77 -5.26 -3.85
C ALA A 20 37.61 -5.80 -2.69
N THR A 21 38.78 -5.20 -2.45
CA THR A 21 39.70 -5.60 -1.38
C THR A 21 39.07 -5.42 0.00
N SER A 22 38.41 -4.29 0.26
CA SER A 22 37.79 -4.02 1.58
C SER A 22 36.61 -4.92 1.89
N HIS A 23 36.01 -5.54 0.87
CA HIS A 23 34.86 -6.43 1.00
C HIS A 23 35.17 -7.90 0.71
N GLY A 24 36.44 -8.26 0.51
CA GLY A 24 36.88 -9.65 0.36
C GLY A 24 36.43 -10.33 -0.93
N ILE A 25 36.21 -9.57 -2.00
CA ILE A 25 35.87 -10.06 -3.34
C ILE A 25 36.97 -9.69 -4.34
N SER A 26 37.00 -10.31 -5.51
CA SER A 26 37.89 -9.86 -6.59
C SER A 26 37.25 -8.73 -7.39
N VAL A 27 38.07 -7.94 -8.09
CA VAL A 27 37.57 -6.94 -9.06
C VAL A 27 36.77 -7.62 -10.18
N ALA A 28 37.14 -8.84 -10.58
CA ALA A 28 36.40 -9.62 -11.56
C ALA A 28 34.99 -9.95 -11.05
N ASP A 29 34.86 -10.41 -9.81
CA ASP A 29 33.56 -10.67 -9.18
C ASP A 29 32.73 -9.40 -9.09
N LEU A 30 33.33 -8.28 -8.66
CA LEU A 30 32.68 -6.98 -8.63
C LEU A 30 32.17 -6.58 -10.02
N VAL A 31 32.99 -6.71 -11.06
CA VAL A 31 32.56 -6.41 -12.44
C VAL A 31 31.41 -7.32 -12.87
N ASP A 32 31.50 -8.62 -12.60
CA ASP A 32 30.50 -9.61 -12.98
C ASP A 32 29.15 -9.38 -12.29
N PHE A 33 29.16 -9.02 -11.00
CA PHE A 33 27.94 -8.72 -10.25
C PHE A 33 27.19 -7.48 -10.75
N ASN A 34 27.89 -6.55 -11.42
CA ASN A 34 27.36 -5.24 -11.81
C ASN A 34 27.07 -5.12 -13.32
N ASN A 35 27.61 -6.03 -14.14
CA ASN A 35 27.39 -6.09 -15.57
C ASN A 35 25.94 -6.44 -15.96
N ASN A 36 25.63 -6.38 -17.26
CA ASN A 36 24.35 -6.79 -17.85
C ASN A 36 23.11 -6.07 -17.27
N GLY A 37 23.29 -4.82 -16.82
CA GLY A 37 22.20 -4.00 -16.28
C GLY A 37 21.78 -4.38 -14.86
N HIS A 38 22.58 -5.19 -14.16
CA HIS A 38 22.37 -5.48 -12.73
C HIS A 38 22.44 -4.19 -11.92
N SER A 39 23.54 -3.44 -12.07
CA SER A 39 23.68 -2.13 -11.42
C SER A 39 23.39 -0.98 -12.36
N TYR A 40 22.62 -0.02 -11.85
CA TYR A 40 22.19 1.14 -12.61
C TYR A 40 23.40 2.00 -13.01
N ASN A 41 23.46 2.38 -14.28
CA ASN A 41 24.56 3.16 -14.88
C ASN A 41 25.97 2.58 -14.66
N TRP A 42 26.09 1.27 -14.49
CA TRP A 42 27.39 0.61 -14.47
C TRP A 42 28.03 0.67 -15.87
N GLU A 43 29.12 1.43 -16.00
CA GLU A 43 29.91 1.54 -17.23
C GLU A 43 31.33 0.96 -17.07
N GLY A 44 31.56 0.19 -16.00
CA GLY A 44 32.86 -0.38 -15.65
C GLY A 44 33.66 0.47 -14.66
N CYS A 45 34.74 -0.12 -14.16
CA CYS A 45 35.56 0.43 -13.08
C CYS A 45 36.17 1.82 -13.36
N ASP A 46 36.43 2.13 -14.63
CA ASP A 46 37.03 3.42 -15.01
C ASP A 46 36.05 4.60 -14.90
N LYS A 47 34.75 4.33 -14.71
CA LYS A 47 33.67 5.33 -14.70
C LYS A 47 32.80 5.27 -13.46
N LEU A 48 33.37 4.81 -12.34
CA LEU A 48 32.72 4.83 -11.04
C LEU A 48 32.26 6.25 -10.69
N ALA A 49 30.96 6.40 -10.43
CA ALA A 49 30.38 7.68 -10.02
C ALA A 49 30.14 7.69 -8.51
N ILE A 50 30.49 8.79 -7.83
CA ILE A 50 30.20 8.95 -6.41
C ILE A 50 28.69 8.82 -6.18
N GLY A 51 28.32 7.92 -5.28
CA GLY A 51 26.94 7.60 -4.94
C GLY A 51 26.30 6.52 -5.80
N GLN A 52 27.00 6.00 -6.81
CA GLN A 52 26.55 4.83 -7.56
C GLN A 52 26.42 3.62 -6.65
N GLY A 53 25.30 2.89 -6.80
CA GLY A 53 25.05 1.64 -6.12
C GLY A 53 25.64 0.44 -6.87
N LEU A 54 26.37 -0.42 -6.15
CA LEU A 54 27.01 -1.62 -6.68
C LEU A 54 26.57 -2.87 -5.91
N CYS A 55 26.54 -4.01 -6.60
CA CYS A 55 26.46 -5.33 -6.00
C CYS A 55 27.86 -5.87 -5.67
N LEU A 56 28.01 -6.41 -4.46
CA LEU A 56 29.21 -7.10 -3.96
C LEU A 56 28.99 -8.63 -3.86
N SER A 57 27.83 -9.12 -4.33
CA SER A 57 27.51 -10.55 -4.43
C SER A 57 26.56 -10.78 -5.60
N GLU A 58 26.32 -12.03 -5.97
CA GLU A 58 25.23 -12.38 -6.89
C GLU A 58 23.88 -11.85 -6.37
N GLY A 59 23.03 -11.41 -7.30
CA GLY A 59 21.71 -10.84 -7.03
C GLY A 59 21.44 -9.60 -7.86
N THR A 60 20.29 -8.98 -7.60
CA THR A 60 19.92 -7.67 -8.16
C THR A 60 20.00 -6.62 -7.05
N PRO A 61 20.64 -5.46 -7.28
CA PRO A 61 20.66 -4.40 -6.30
C PRO A 61 19.25 -3.87 -6.13
N LEU A 62 18.90 -3.51 -4.91
CA LEU A 62 17.74 -2.64 -4.70
C LEU A 62 18.01 -1.35 -5.49
N LYS A 63 17.09 -0.99 -6.38
CA LYS A 63 17.22 0.23 -7.17
C LYS A 63 16.75 1.40 -6.31
N PRO A 64 17.52 2.49 -6.22
CA PRO A 64 17.02 3.71 -5.62
C PRO A 64 15.70 4.13 -6.29
N GLU A 65 14.73 4.50 -5.46
CA GLU A 65 13.38 4.91 -5.83
C GLU A 65 13.26 6.42 -5.96
N CYS A 66 14.13 7.16 -5.25
CA CYS A 66 14.12 8.61 -5.19
C CYS A 66 15.54 9.20 -5.24
N GLY A 67 15.59 10.50 -5.48
CA GLY A 67 16.84 11.25 -5.45
C GLY A 67 17.72 11.00 -6.68
N PRO A 68 18.98 11.45 -6.64
CA PRO A 68 19.84 11.58 -7.81
C PRO A 68 20.32 10.22 -8.35
N TYR A 69 20.10 9.15 -7.59
CA TYR A 69 20.47 7.78 -7.94
C TYR A 69 19.29 6.97 -8.48
N ALA A 70 18.07 7.52 -8.44
CA ALA A 70 16.89 6.86 -8.98
C ALA A 70 16.84 6.95 -10.52
N PRO A 71 16.35 5.92 -11.21
CA PRO A 71 16.15 5.98 -12.66
C PRO A 71 15.23 7.14 -13.06
N GLY A 72 15.69 8.02 -13.96
CA GLY A 72 14.90 9.17 -14.42
C GLY A 72 15.73 10.34 -14.97
N ASP A 73 15.10 11.50 -15.16
CA ASP A 73 15.80 12.75 -15.50
C ASP A 73 16.42 13.36 -14.23
N TRP A 74 17.74 13.46 -14.22
CA TRP A 74 18.57 13.94 -13.12
C TRP A 74 18.45 15.46 -12.92
N LYS A 75 17.86 16.19 -13.86
CA LYS A 75 17.47 17.59 -13.65
C LYS A 75 16.28 17.74 -12.71
N ILE A 76 15.44 16.71 -12.60
CA ILE A 76 14.29 16.65 -11.69
C ILE A 76 14.26 15.26 -11.06
N PRO A 77 15.12 15.01 -10.04
CA PRO A 77 15.22 13.71 -9.42
C PRO A 77 13.86 13.22 -8.88
N PRO A 78 13.49 11.94 -9.08
CA PRO A 78 12.24 11.38 -8.56
C PRO A 78 12.08 11.61 -7.05
N GLU A 79 10.86 11.91 -6.62
CA GLU A 79 10.50 12.00 -5.21
C GLU A 79 9.74 10.76 -4.75
N CYS A 80 9.81 10.47 -3.45
CA CYS A 80 9.04 9.39 -2.87
C CYS A 80 7.53 9.65 -2.95
N PRO A 81 6.72 8.62 -3.25
CA PRO A 81 5.26 8.68 -3.13
C PRO A 81 4.83 9.15 -1.75
N ASN A 82 3.66 9.79 -1.67
CA ASN A 82 3.08 10.36 -0.45
C ASN A 82 3.98 11.32 0.32
N LYS A 83 4.95 11.94 -0.37
CA LYS A 83 5.92 12.87 0.24
C LYS A 83 6.70 12.23 1.40
N ALA A 84 6.94 10.93 1.33
CA ALA A 84 7.87 10.28 2.25
C ALA A 84 9.29 10.81 2.05
N CYS A 85 10.14 10.62 3.04
CA CYS A 85 11.51 11.11 3.02
C CYS A 85 12.37 10.26 2.09
N CYS A 86 13.15 10.94 1.27
CA CYS A 86 14.16 10.29 0.46
C CYS A 86 15.48 10.24 1.24
N SER A 87 15.93 9.03 1.61
CA SER A 87 17.20 8.85 2.29
C SER A 87 18.40 9.23 1.40
N LYS A 88 19.58 9.39 2.00
CA LYS A 88 20.85 9.59 1.24
C LYS A 88 21.16 8.49 0.22
N TRP A 89 20.57 7.32 0.43
CA TRP A 89 20.76 6.13 -0.41
C TRP A 89 19.69 6.00 -1.49
N GLY A 90 18.77 6.97 -1.57
CA GLY A 90 17.71 7.02 -2.58
C GLY A 90 16.56 6.05 -2.34
N TYR A 91 16.36 5.61 -1.10
CA TYR A 91 15.19 4.83 -0.67
C TYR A 91 14.18 5.69 0.08
N CYS A 92 12.92 5.30 0.00
CA CYS A 92 11.80 6.00 0.57
C CYS A 92 11.37 5.44 1.92
N GLY A 93 11.08 6.32 2.88
CA GLY A 93 10.62 5.90 4.21
C GLY A 93 10.21 7.06 5.12
N LEU A 94 9.73 6.71 6.32
CA LEU A 94 9.16 7.66 7.29
C LEU A 94 9.91 7.70 8.63
N THR A 95 10.94 6.86 8.82
CA THR A 95 11.72 6.81 10.06
C THR A 95 12.87 7.82 10.05
N SER A 96 13.55 7.99 11.18
CA SER A 96 14.72 8.89 11.31
C SER A 96 15.82 8.60 10.30
N ASP A 97 16.05 7.33 9.96
CA ASP A 97 17.09 6.93 9.01
C ASP A 97 16.84 7.51 7.60
N PHE A 98 15.59 7.83 7.28
CA PHE A 98 15.18 8.44 6.02
C PHE A 98 15.00 9.94 6.13
N CYS A 99 14.41 10.42 7.23
CA CYS A 99 13.91 11.79 7.36
C CYS A 99 14.88 12.78 8.02
N GLU A 100 15.83 12.31 8.82
CA GLU A 100 16.74 13.22 9.50
C GLU A 100 17.70 13.92 8.53
N LYS A 101 17.85 15.24 8.68
CA LYS A 101 18.80 16.00 7.85
C LYS A 101 20.25 15.59 8.14
N SER A 102 20.56 15.25 9.40
CA SER A 102 21.87 14.76 9.86
C SER A 102 22.30 13.46 9.19
N THR A 103 21.34 12.61 8.78
CA THR A 103 21.63 11.31 8.14
C THR A 103 21.80 11.43 6.62
N GLY A 104 21.62 12.63 6.06
CA GLY A 104 21.80 12.93 4.64
C GLY A 104 20.51 12.81 3.82
N CYS A 105 19.34 12.97 4.43
CA CYS A 105 18.08 13.02 3.69
C CYS A 105 18.15 13.98 2.49
N PHE A 106 17.70 13.49 1.33
CA PHE A 106 17.77 14.17 0.05
C PHE A 106 16.55 15.08 -0.21
N SER A 107 15.34 14.57 0.00
CA SER A 107 14.09 15.31 -0.23
C SER A 107 13.01 14.93 0.79
N ASN A 108 12.00 15.81 0.94
CA ASN A 108 10.94 15.70 1.96
C ASN A 108 11.46 15.54 3.40
N CYS A 109 12.61 16.15 3.71
CA CYS A 109 13.30 15.94 4.97
C CYS A 109 12.66 16.63 6.16
N GLY A 110 12.84 16.02 7.32
CA GLY A 110 12.23 16.42 8.58
C GLY A 110 10.84 15.83 8.75
N TYR A 111 10.21 16.20 9.86
CA TYR A 111 8.88 15.72 10.20
C TYR A 111 7.87 16.83 9.96
N GLY A 112 6.73 16.47 9.36
CA GLY A 112 5.59 17.36 9.31
C GLY A 112 5.15 17.75 10.72
N ASN A 113 4.59 18.95 10.86
CA ASN A 113 3.96 19.33 12.11
C ASN A 113 2.63 18.57 12.24
N ILE A 114 2.41 17.95 13.40
CA ILE A 114 1.09 17.42 13.73
C ILE A 114 0.09 18.58 13.65
N PRO A 115 -1.06 18.42 12.98
CA PRO A 115 -2.08 19.45 12.94
C PRO A 115 -2.41 19.92 14.37
N SER A 116 -2.37 21.23 14.61
CA SER A 116 -2.76 21.80 15.91
C SER A 116 -4.28 21.71 16.18
N ARG A 117 -5.05 21.29 15.16
CA ARG A 117 -6.49 21.10 15.23
C ARG A 117 -6.82 19.86 16.08
N LYS A 118 -7.21 20.10 17.32
CA LYS A 118 -7.78 19.07 18.18
C LYS A 118 -9.27 18.88 17.85
N PRO A 119 -9.74 17.66 17.56
CA PRO A 119 -11.17 17.43 17.40
C PRO A 119 -11.88 17.65 18.75
N SER A 120 -13.06 18.27 18.70
CA SER A 120 -13.89 18.47 19.89
C SER A 120 -14.58 17.19 20.35
N ASN A 121 -14.76 16.23 19.44
CA ASN A 121 -15.39 14.93 19.68
C ASN A 121 -14.75 13.85 18.80
N PHE A 122 -14.77 12.60 19.27
CA PHE A 122 -14.32 11.44 18.52
C PHE A 122 -15.49 10.51 18.22
N LYS A 123 -15.43 9.82 17.08
CA LYS A 123 -16.34 8.73 16.75
C LYS A 123 -15.75 7.40 17.20
N ARG A 124 -16.58 6.55 17.81
CA ARG A 124 -16.24 5.17 18.13
C ARG A 124 -16.75 4.27 17.01
N VAL A 125 -15.86 3.52 16.38
CA VAL A 125 -16.17 2.59 15.29
C VAL A 125 -15.86 1.16 15.74
N ALA A 126 -16.79 0.23 15.53
CA ALA A 126 -16.59 -1.19 15.79
C ALA A 126 -16.64 -2.00 14.49
N TYR A 127 -15.76 -3.00 14.36
CA TYR A 127 -15.92 -4.08 13.40
C TYR A 127 -16.59 -5.25 14.14
N TRP A 128 -17.79 -5.63 13.69
CA TRP A 128 -18.54 -6.73 14.28
C TRP A 128 -18.44 -7.94 13.35
N LEU A 129 -17.50 -8.82 13.69
CA LEU A 129 -17.15 -9.99 12.89
C LEU A 129 -18.28 -11.02 12.90
N ASP A 130 -18.82 -11.35 11.74
CA ASP A 130 -19.71 -12.50 11.51
C ASP A 130 -18.85 -13.70 11.06
N ASN A 131 -18.71 -14.69 11.94
CA ASN A 131 -17.96 -15.92 11.66
C ASN A 131 -18.89 -17.14 11.71
N ASP A 132 -18.34 -18.35 11.55
CA ASP A 132 -19.11 -19.59 11.55
C ASP A 132 -19.88 -19.85 12.86
N ASN A 133 -19.43 -19.26 13.98
CA ASN A 133 -20.10 -19.31 15.28
C ASN A 133 -21.04 -18.11 15.52
N GLY A 134 -21.18 -17.25 14.52
CA GLY A 134 -21.99 -16.05 14.49
C GLY A 134 -21.26 -14.76 14.82
N LEU A 135 -22.04 -13.73 15.16
CA LEU A 135 -21.51 -12.40 15.47
C LEU A 135 -20.66 -12.44 16.74
N TYR A 136 -19.41 -11.99 16.62
CA TYR A 136 -18.43 -11.98 17.69
C TYR A 136 -18.77 -10.89 18.71
N TYR A 137 -19.38 -11.31 19.84
CA TYR A 137 -20.04 -10.52 20.90
C TYR A 137 -21.54 -10.27 20.70
N PRO A 138 -22.31 -10.17 21.81
CA PRO A 138 -23.72 -9.82 21.75
C PRO A 138 -23.91 -8.30 21.56
N ILE A 139 -25.09 -7.90 21.07
CA ILE A 139 -25.38 -6.54 20.60
C ILE A 139 -25.21 -5.46 21.69
N GLU A 140 -25.39 -5.80 22.97
CA GLU A 140 -25.26 -4.85 24.08
C GLU A 140 -23.82 -4.34 24.23
N LYS A 141 -22.82 -5.12 23.78
CA LYS A 141 -21.40 -4.72 23.83
C LYS A 141 -21.04 -3.66 22.80
N ILE A 142 -21.82 -3.56 21.72
CA ILE A 142 -21.60 -2.59 20.65
C ILE A 142 -22.57 -1.41 20.69
N ALA A 143 -23.56 -1.43 21.59
CA ALA A 143 -24.59 -0.38 21.72
C ALA A 143 -24.03 1.04 21.98
N SER A 144 -22.80 1.14 22.48
CA SER A 144 -22.16 2.43 22.73
C SER A 144 -21.44 3.01 21.51
N TYR A 145 -21.18 2.24 20.46
CA TYR A 145 -20.44 2.73 19.30
C TYR A 145 -21.28 3.69 18.44
N ASP A 146 -20.62 4.63 17.78
CA ASP A 146 -21.28 5.58 16.87
C ASP A 146 -21.57 4.93 15.50
N LEU A 147 -20.67 4.06 15.05
CA LEU A 147 -20.75 3.32 13.80
C LEU A 147 -20.35 1.87 14.06
N VAL A 148 -21.07 0.94 13.43
CA VAL A 148 -20.77 -0.50 13.49
C VAL A 148 -20.66 -1.01 12.07
N HIS A 149 -19.51 -1.59 11.76
CA HIS A 149 -19.21 -2.26 10.51
C HIS A 149 -19.64 -3.73 10.63
N TYR A 150 -20.51 -4.19 9.74
CA TYR A 150 -20.75 -5.62 9.55
C TYR A 150 -19.57 -6.21 8.79
N SER A 151 -18.80 -7.08 9.44
CA SER A 151 -17.53 -7.59 8.93
C SER A 151 -17.62 -9.11 8.73
N PHE A 152 -17.64 -9.66 7.52
CA PHE A 152 -17.63 -8.95 6.25
C PHE A 152 -18.71 -9.47 5.31
N ALA A 153 -19.21 -8.57 4.48
CA ALA A 153 -19.85 -8.90 3.23
C ALA A 153 -18.80 -9.27 2.18
N THR A 154 -19.22 -10.03 1.18
CA THR A 154 -18.39 -10.41 0.04
C THR A 154 -18.96 -9.85 -1.26
N ILE A 155 -18.07 -9.64 -2.23
CA ILE A 155 -18.41 -9.33 -3.61
C ILE A 155 -18.42 -10.66 -4.36
N ASN A 156 -19.40 -10.89 -5.24
CA ASN A 156 -19.43 -12.08 -6.10
C ASN A 156 -18.86 -11.77 -7.49
N GLU A 157 -18.58 -12.78 -8.31
CA GLU A 157 -18.02 -12.60 -9.66
C GLU A 157 -18.92 -11.75 -10.58
N ASP A 158 -20.24 -11.80 -10.38
CA ASP A 158 -21.24 -10.99 -11.08
C ASP A 158 -21.45 -9.60 -10.45
N MET A 159 -20.55 -9.20 -9.54
CA MET A 159 -20.60 -7.97 -8.76
C MET A 159 -21.80 -7.84 -7.81
N THR A 160 -22.55 -8.91 -7.57
CA THR A 160 -23.58 -8.93 -6.52
C THR A 160 -22.94 -9.02 -5.14
N ILE A 161 -23.74 -8.76 -4.09
CA ILE A 161 -23.28 -8.72 -2.70
C ILE A 161 -23.82 -9.94 -1.96
N SER A 162 -22.96 -10.58 -1.18
CA SER A 162 -23.32 -11.66 -0.27
C SER A 162 -22.95 -11.32 1.16
N VAL A 163 -23.75 -11.83 2.09
CA VAL A 163 -23.62 -11.61 3.53
C VAL A 163 -23.80 -12.92 4.27
N GLY A 164 -23.19 -13.03 5.44
CA GLY A 164 -23.32 -14.17 6.33
C GLY A 164 -24.71 -14.30 6.95
N SER A 165 -24.94 -15.46 7.57
CA SER A 165 -26.25 -15.83 8.13
C SER A 165 -26.75 -14.93 9.25
N ASN A 166 -25.87 -14.15 9.91
CA ASN A 166 -26.24 -13.27 11.01
C ASN A 166 -26.45 -11.82 10.59
N PHE A 167 -26.40 -11.49 9.30
CA PHE A 167 -26.65 -10.14 8.81
C PHE A 167 -27.98 -9.56 9.29
N ARG A 168 -29.03 -10.39 9.40
CA ARG A 168 -30.34 -9.94 9.94
C ARG A 168 -30.23 -9.40 11.37
N LYS A 169 -29.40 -10.01 12.22
CA LYS A 169 -29.17 -9.53 13.60
C LYS A 169 -28.39 -8.21 13.62
N PHE A 170 -27.52 -7.99 12.63
CA PHE A 170 -26.82 -6.71 12.49
C PHE A 170 -27.78 -5.56 12.18
N LEU A 171 -28.90 -5.82 11.49
CA LEU A 171 -29.90 -4.78 11.21
C LEU A 171 -30.57 -4.21 12.47
N ASP A 172 -30.55 -4.95 13.58
CA ASP A 172 -31.08 -4.52 14.89
C ASP A 172 -30.17 -3.50 15.61
N VAL A 173 -29.01 -3.15 15.04
CA VAL A 173 -28.10 -2.16 15.62
C VAL A 173 -28.69 -0.75 15.53
N ASN A 174 -28.72 -0.06 16.67
CA ASN A 174 -29.17 1.34 16.79
C ASN A 174 -28.12 2.37 16.33
N ALA A 175 -26.84 1.99 16.30
CA ALA A 175 -25.76 2.82 15.77
C ALA A 175 -25.84 2.90 14.23
N LYS A 176 -24.98 3.73 13.62
CA LYS A 176 -24.90 3.76 12.16
C LYS A 176 -24.43 2.43 11.60
N LYS A 177 -25.21 1.85 10.68
CA LYS A 177 -24.97 0.54 10.09
C LYS A 177 -24.14 0.66 8.83
N ILE A 178 -22.91 0.16 8.86
CA ILE A 178 -21.98 0.20 7.73
C ILE A 178 -21.73 -1.22 7.22
N ILE A 179 -21.92 -1.45 5.92
CA ILE A 179 -21.56 -2.73 5.31
C ILE A 179 -20.05 -2.72 4.99
N ALA A 180 -19.28 -3.64 5.58
CA ALA A 180 -17.85 -3.74 5.31
C ALA A 180 -17.53 -4.91 4.38
N PHE A 181 -16.66 -4.69 3.41
CA PHE A 181 -16.17 -5.71 2.49
C PHE A 181 -14.68 -5.92 2.68
N GLY A 182 -14.21 -7.16 2.57
CA GLY A 182 -12.78 -7.46 2.53
C GLY A 182 -12.27 -8.17 3.78
N GLY A 183 -11.24 -7.59 4.38
CA GLY A 183 -10.34 -8.25 5.31
C GLY A 183 -9.26 -9.06 4.58
N TRP A 184 -8.24 -9.48 5.33
CA TRP A 184 -7.07 -10.20 4.80
C TRP A 184 -7.43 -11.39 3.91
N ASP A 185 -8.25 -12.34 4.40
CA ASP A 185 -8.54 -13.58 3.66
C ASP A 185 -9.24 -13.30 2.32
N PHE A 186 -10.30 -12.48 2.32
CA PHE A 186 -10.99 -12.11 1.07
C PHE A 186 -10.06 -11.39 0.09
N SER A 187 -9.16 -10.54 0.60
CA SER A 187 -8.22 -9.78 -0.23
C SER A 187 -7.09 -10.64 -0.81
N THR A 188 -6.77 -11.78 -0.18
CA THR A 188 -5.54 -12.54 -0.47
C THR A 188 -5.77 -13.97 -0.96
N SER A 189 -6.94 -14.55 -0.73
CA SER A 189 -7.26 -15.91 -1.14
C SER A 189 -7.38 -16.04 -2.67
N SER A 190 -6.90 -17.17 -3.21
CA SER A 190 -6.84 -17.46 -4.66
C SER A 190 -8.21 -17.39 -5.36
N SER A 191 -9.29 -17.61 -4.62
CA SER A 191 -10.67 -17.54 -5.11
C SER A 191 -11.25 -16.13 -5.14
N THR A 192 -10.65 -15.17 -4.43
CA THR A 192 -11.30 -13.88 -4.15
C THR A 192 -10.43 -12.65 -4.41
N TYR A 193 -9.10 -12.79 -4.51
CA TYR A 193 -8.17 -11.65 -4.69
C TYR A 193 -8.48 -10.75 -5.89
N ASN A 194 -9.13 -11.29 -6.93
CA ASN A 194 -9.50 -10.55 -8.13
C ASN A 194 -10.79 -9.74 -7.99
N LEU A 195 -11.62 -10.00 -6.97
CA LEU A 195 -12.97 -9.43 -6.91
C LEU A 195 -12.97 -7.93 -6.67
N PHE A 196 -12.12 -7.43 -5.76
CA PHE A 196 -11.91 -5.98 -5.63
C PHE A 196 -11.31 -5.38 -6.91
N ARG A 197 -10.33 -6.04 -7.53
CA ARG A 197 -9.69 -5.57 -8.77
C ARG A 197 -10.70 -5.41 -9.89
N THR A 198 -11.61 -6.37 -10.06
CA THR A 198 -12.72 -6.28 -11.02
C THR A 198 -13.73 -5.20 -10.62
N ALA A 199 -14.11 -5.14 -9.34
CA ALA A 199 -15.09 -4.19 -8.82
C ALA A 199 -14.66 -2.71 -8.98
N ILE A 200 -13.36 -2.41 -8.95
CA ILE A 200 -12.87 -1.05 -9.19
C ILE A 200 -12.66 -0.73 -10.67
N SER A 201 -12.60 -1.72 -11.56
CA SER A 201 -12.21 -1.56 -12.97
C SER A 201 -13.37 -1.89 -13.91
N SER A 202 -13.36 -3.05 -14.56
CA SER A 202 -14.37 -3.47 -15.54
C SER A 202 -15.77 -3.63 -14.93
N GLY A 203 -15.87 -3.97 -13.64
CA GLY A 203 -17.13 -4.16 -12.91
C GLY A 203 -17.66 -2.90 -12.21
N ARG A 204 -16.97 -1.76 -12.31
CA ARG A 204 -17.21 -0.55 -11.49
C ARG A 204 -18.66 -0.09 -11.45
N GLU A 205 -19.29 0.07 -12.62
CA GLU A 205 -20.66 0.59 -12.71
C GLU A 205 -21.68 -0.40 -12.12
N GLN A 206 -21.51 -1.70 -12.41
CA GLN A 206 -22.39 -2.76 -11.91
C GLN A 206 -22.27 -2.89 -10.39
N PHE A 207 -21.03 -2.99 -9.87
CA PHE A 207 -20.79 -3.09 -8.44
C PHE A 207 -21.33 -1.88 -7.68
N ALA A 208 -21.07 -0.66 -8.17
CA ALA A 208 -21.56 0.55 -7.53
C ALA A 208 -23.09 0.62 -7.51
N THR A 209 -23.76 0.13 -8.56
CA THR A 209 -25.23 0.06 -8.62
C THR A 209 -25.77 -0.96 -7.62
N ASN A 210 -25.24 -2.19 -7.65
CA ASN A 210 -25.64 -3.25 -6.71
C ASN A 210 -25.41 -2.84 -5.25
N LEU A 211 -24.31 -2.14 -4.95
CA LEU A 211 -24.02 -1.64 -3.61
C LEU A 211 -25.00 -0.57 -3.13
N VAL A 212 -25.37 0.37 -4.01
CA VAL A 212 -26.35 1.41 -3.67
C VAL A 212 -27.71 0.78 -3.40
N GLU A 213 -28.16 -0.11 -4.28
CA GLU A 213 -29.43 -0.84 -4.12
C GLU A 213 -29.43 -1.67 -2.83
N PHE A 214 -28.37 -2.43 -2.56
CA PHE A 214 -28.25 -3.20 -1.33
C PHE A 214 -28.30 -2.31 -0.07
N MET A 215 -27.61 -1.16 -0.08
CA MET A 215 -27.66 -0.21 1.05
C MET A 215 -29.04 0.42 1.24
N ASP A 216 -29.83 0.56 0.19
CA ASP A 216 -31.17 1.13 0.26
C ASP A 216 -32.21 0.09 0.69
N ASP A 217 -32.11 -1.15 0.19
CA ASP A 217 -32.97 -2.27 0.58
C ASP A 217 -32.90 -2.61 2.08
N TYR A 218 -31.72 -2.45 2.68
CA TYR A 218 -31.47 -2.78 4.08
C TYR A 218 -31.32 -1.55 5.00
N ASP A 219 -31.62 -0.36 4.50
CA ASP A 219 -31.51 0.92 5.24
C ASP A 219 -30.16 1.09 5.96
N LEU A 220 -29.08 0.92 5.20
CA LEU A 220 -27.71 1.05 5.68
C LEU A 220 -27.23 2.51 5.56
N ASP A 221 -26.41 2.94 6.51
CA ASP A 221 -25.88 4.30 6.58
C ASP A 221 -24.67 4.53 5.65
N GLY A 222 -24.02 3.47 5.20
CA GLY A 222 -22.85 3.57 4.35
C GLY A 222 -22.11 2.26 4.14
N PHE A 223 -20.94 2.36 3.52
CA PHE A 223 -20.06 1.24 3.24
C PHE A 223 -18.64 1.49 3.73
N HIS A 224 -17.93 0.38 3.90
CA HIS A 224 -16.52 0.34 4.24
C HIS A 224 -15.82 -0.69 3.35
N PHE A 225 -14.66 -0.34 2.82
CA PHE A 225 -13.82 -1.28 2.07
C PHE A 225 -12.51 -1.50 2.81
N ASP A 226 -12.30 -2.74 3.22
CA ASP A 226 -11.10 -3.24 3.90
C ASP A 226 -10.30 -4.09 2.90
N TRP A 227 -9.83 -3.47 1.81
CA TRP A 227 -9.07 -4.15 0.76
C TRP A 227 -7.57 -4.11 1.10
N GLU A 228 -6.98 -5.29 1.28
CA GLU A 228 -5.61 -5.47 1.75
C GLU A 228 -4.73 -6.20 0.73
N TYR A 229 -4.05 -5.52 -0.20
CA TYR A 229 -4.00 -4.08 -0.44
C TYR A 229 -4.05 -3.78 -1.95
N PRO A 230 -4.66 -2.65 -2.38
CA PRO A 230 -4.61 -2.21 -3.78
C PRO A 230 -3.17 -2.03 -4.26
N GLY A 231 -2.87 -2.42 -5.51
CA GLY A 231 -1.56 -2.21 -6.15
C GLY A 231 -0.42 -3.08 -5.63
N GLN A 232 -0.69 -3.98 -4.67
CA GLN A 232 0.35 -4.73 -3.99
C GLN A 232 1.03 -5.79 -4.86
N ILE A 233 2.36 -5.86 -4.84
CA ILE A 233 3.14 -6.69 -5.78
C ILE A 233 3.84 -7.90 -5.15
N ASP A 234 4.05 -7.92 -3.83
CA ASP A 234 4.96 -8.86 -3.16
C ASP A 234 4.29 -9.82 -2.16
N ILE A 235 2.97 -10.00 -2.20
CA ILE A 235 2.32 -11.07 -1.42
C ILE A 235 2.57 -12.44 -2.09
N PRO A 236 3.21 -13.41 -1.41
CA PRO A 236 3.49 -14.71 -1.99
C PRO A 236 2.21 -15.45 -2.43
N GLY A 237 2.22 -16.00 -3.65
CA GLY A 237 1.11 -16.78 -4.17
C GLY A 237 -0.02 -15.97 -4.82
N ILE A 238 0.11 -14.65 -4.86
CA ILE A 238 -0.90 -13.75 -5.45
C ILE A 238 -0.27 -13.02 -6.64
N PRO A 239 -0.97 -12.91 -7.79
CA PRO A 239 -0.52 -12.06 -8.89
C PRO A 239 -0.32 -10.61 -8.42
N ALA A 240 0.72 -9.95 -8.93
CA ALA A 240 0.96 -8.54 -8.65
C ALA A 240 -0.29 -7.68 -8.96
N GLY A 241 -0.57 -6.70 -8.10
CA GLY A 241 -1.58 -5.68 -8.31
C GLY A 241 -1.26 -4.79 -9.51
N SER A 242 -2.25 -4.01 -9.96
CA SER A 242 -2.04 -3.03 -11.02
C SER A 242 -1.57 -1.71 -10.42
N ASN A 243 -0.66 -1.01 -11.10
CA ASN A 243 -0.30 0.36 -10.73
C ASN A 243 -1.51 1.31 -10.83
N ASP A 244 -2.53 0.96 -11.61
CA ASP A 244 -3.76 1.74 -11.77
C ASP A 244 -4.79 1.47 -10.66
N ASP A 245 -4.51 0.56 -9.71
CA ASP A 245 -5.48 0.18 -8.68
C ASP A 245 -5.89 1.38 -7.82
N GLY A 246 -4.95 2.26 -7.46
CA GLY A 246 -5.23 3.49 -6.70
C GLY A 246 -6.19 4.44 -7.43
N GLU A 247 -5.89 4.74 -8.70
CA GLU A 247 -6.73 5.61 -9.54
C GLU A 247 -8.12 5.00 -9.78
N ASN A 248 -8.17 3.72 -10.13
CA ASN A 248 -9.44 3.01 -10.35
C ASN A 248 -10.29 2.96 -9.08
N TYR A 249 -9.66 2.82 -7.93
CA TYR A 249 -10.34 2.83 -6.64
C TYR A 249 -10.93 4.21 -6.33
N ASN A 250 -10.18 5.29 -6.59
CA ASN A 250 -10.68 6.67 -6.50
C ASN A 250 -11.88 6.92 -7.43
N GLU A 251 -11.83 6.41 -8.66
CA GLU A 251 -12.95 6.52 -9.61
C GLU A 251 -14.22 5.80 -9.12
N LEU A 252 -14.08 4.63 -8.48
CA LEU A 252 -15.21 3.97 -7.81
C LEU A 252 -15.80 4.86 -6.70
N PHE A 253 -14.97 5.50 -5.87
CA PHE A 253 -15.45 6.41 -4.83
C PHE A 253 -16.13 7.66 -5.39
N LYS A 254 -15.62 8.25 -6.48
CA LYS A 254 -16.28 9.36 -7.18
C LYS A 254 -17.66 8.95 -7.71
N LEU A 255 -17.78 7.74 -8.26
CA LEU A 255 -19.05 7.20 -8.72
C LEU A 255 -20.03 6.99 -7.54
N LEU A 256 -19.59 6.38 -6.45
CA LEU A 256 -20.41 6.17 -5.25
C LEU A 256 -20.80 7.48 -4.56
N ALA A 257 -19.96 8.51 -4.62
CA ALA A 257 -20.30 9.86 -4.16
C ALA A 257 -21.44 10.49 -4.96
N LYS A 258 -21.51 10.22 -6.27
CA LYS A 258 -22.61 10.67 -7.13
C LYS A 258 -23.89 9.87 -6.90
N LYS A 259 -23.81 8.53 -6.87
CA LYS A 259 -24.97 7.64 -6.73
C LYS A 259 -25.59 7.69 -5.33
N ALA A 260 -24.77 7.79 -4.28
CA ALA A 260 -25.19 7.75 -2.88
C ALA A 260 -24.61 8.92 -2.07
N PRO A 261 -24.98 10.18 -2.35
CA PRO A 261 -24.32 11.36 -1.78
C PRO A 261 -24.46 11.46 -0.25
N LYS A 262 -25.54 10.93 0.32
CA LYS A 262 -25.82 10.98 1.77
C LYS A 262 -25.21 9.82 2.57
N LYS A 263 -24.81 8.73 1.92
CA LYS A 263 -24.25 7.55 2.58
C LYS A 263 -22.80 7.82 3.00
N LEU A 264 -22.41 7.31 4.16
CA LEU A 264 -21.02 7.32 4.64
C LEU A 264 -20.15 6.42 3.77
N LYS A 265 -18.88 6.81 3.64
CA LYS A 265 -17.91 6.17 2.75
C LYS A 265 -16.59 6.11 3.50
N SER A 266 -16.01 4.92 3.60
CA SER A 266 -14.76 4.73 4.32
C SER A 266 -13.94 3.59 3.73
N ILE A 267 -12.64 3.63 3.99
CA ILE A 267 -11.67 2.59 3.64
C ILE A 267 -10.80 2.29 4.85
N ALA A 268 -10.29 1.06 4.95
CA ALA A 268 -9.17 0.78 5.81
C ALA A 268 -7.89 1.21 5.09
N LEU A 269 -6.99 1.88 5.81
CA LEU A 269 -5.69 2.25 5.30
C LEU A 269 -4.60 1.56 6.13
N PRO A 270 -3.58 0.98 5.49
CA PRO A 270 -2.45 0.42 6.22
C PRO A 270 -1.69 1.54 6.93
N ALA A 271 -1.12 1.24 8.10
CA ALA A 271 -0.21 2.16 8.78
C ALA A 271 1.22 2.12 8.19
N SER A 272 1.54 1.06 7.45
CA SER A 272 2.86 0.86 6.82
C SER A 272 2.99 1.70 5.57
N TYR A 273 4.09 2.45 5.46
CA TYR A 273 4.45 3.17 4.24
C TYR A 273 4.49 2.24 3.02
N TRP A 274 4.97 1.01 3.21
CA TRP A 274 5.13 0.04 2.12
C TRP A 274 3.84 -0.22 1.34
N TYR A 275 2.71 -0.29 2.04
CA TYR A 275 1.40 -0.49 1.40
C TYR A 275 0.70 0.83 1.08
N LEU A 276 0.99 1.90 1.83
CA LEU A 276 0.41 3.22 1.57
C LEU A 276 0.93 3.84 0.27
N LYS A 277 2.19 3.60 -0.10
CA LYS A 277 2.84 4.23 -1.25
C LYS A 277 2.14 3.97 -2.58
N ASP A 278 1.38 2.87 -2.66
CA ASP A 278 0.66 2.46 -3.87
C ASP A 278 -0.77 3.03 -3.92
N ILE A 279 -1.22 3.75 -2.88
CA ILE A 279 -2.50 4.46 -2.82
C ILE A 279 -2.26 5.95 -3.15
N HIS A 280 -2.42 6.32 -4.42
CA HIS A 280 -2.15 7.67 -4.94
C HIS A 280 -3.24 8.16 -5.90
#